data_AF-A0A7M1BAX9-F1
#
_entry.id   AF-A0A7M1BAX9-F1
#
_cell.length_a   1.000
_cell.length_b   1.000
_cell.length_c   1.000
_cell.angle_alpha   90.00
_cell.angle_beta   90.00
_cell.angle_gamma   90.00
#
_symmetry.space_group_name_H-M   'P 1'
#
loop_
_entity.id
_entity.type
_entity.pdbx_description
1 polymer ?
#
loop_
_entity_poly.entity_id
_entity_poly.type
_entity_poly.pdbx_seq_one_letter_code
_entity_poly.pdbx_strand_id
1 'polypeptide(L)' 'MKKKVTNKELAELIGKSEQTIKGWKSRFPELLEIVRLGALCKVNDLDSEQILKLSELKDVIKSSDS' A
#
# COMPACT_ATOMS: atom_id res chain seq x y z
N MET A 1 13.27 -0.52 7.86
CA MET A 1 13.09 -1.53 6.78
C MET A 1 11.69 -1.37 6.22
N LYS A 2 11.51 -1.20 4.90
CA LYS A 2 10.16 -1.09 4.29
C LYS A 2 9.43 -2.43 4.45
N LYS A 3 8.43 -2.48 5.33
CA LYS A 3 7.71 -3.73 5.63
C LYS A 3 6.72 -4.01 4.48
N LYS A 4 6.92 -5.10 3.75
CA LYS A 4 5.92 -5.59 2.79
C LYS A 4 4.77 -6.21 3.59
N VAL A 5 3.53 -5.87 3.24
CA VAL A 5 2.34 -6.46 3.87
C VAL A 5 2.09 -7.84 3.28
N THR A 6 2.08 -8.86 4.14
CA THR A 6 1.72 -10.22 3.74
C THR A 6 0.20 -10.36 3.55
N ASN A 7 -0.26 -11.39 2.83
CA ASN A 7 -1.71 -11.63 2.69
C ASN A 7 -2.38 -11.93 4.04
N LYS A 8 -1.64 -12.50 5.00
CA LYS A 8 -2.12 -12.76 6.35
C LYS A 8 -2.35 -11.46 7.12
N GLU A 9 -1.34 -10.58 7.17
CA GLU A 9 -1.46 -9.27 7.81
C GLU A 9 -2.56 -8.42 7.16
N LEU A 10 -2.68 -8.47 5.82
CA LEU A 10 -3.75 -7.80 5.10
C LEU A 10 -5.13 -8.31 5.55
N ALA A 11 -5.29 -9.62 5.65
CA ALA A 11 -6.54 -10.27 6.05
C ALA A 11 -6.94 -9.86 7.49
N GLU A 12 -5.99 -9.84 8.42
CA GLU A 12 -6.19 -9.38 9.79
C GLU A 12 -6.61 -7.90 9.84
N LEU A 13 -5.97 -7.03 9.04
CA LEU A 13 -6.23 -5.59 8.99
C LEU A 13 -7.67 -5.24 8.57
N ILE A 14 -8.26 -6.01 7.66
CA ILE A 14 -9.59 -5.71 7.08
C ILE A 14 -10.68 -6.70 7.51
N GLY A 15 -10.39 -7.56 8.50
CA GLY A 15 -11.36 -8.53 9.03
C GLY A 15 -11.83 -9.56 7.99
N LYS A 16 -10.90 -10.13 7.22
CA LYS A 16 -11.16 -11.18 6.22
C LYS A 16 -10.30 -12.41 6.49
N SER A 17 -10.58 -13.51 5.78
CA SER A 17 -9.69 -14.67 5.78
C SER A 17 -8.57 -14.52 4.76
N GLU A 18 -7.40 -15.11 5.02
CA GLU A 18 -6.29 -15.12 4.08
C GLU A 18 -6.67 -15.79 2.73
N GLN A 19 -7.57 -16.79 2.77
CA GLN A 19 -8.08 -17.44 1.57
C GLN A 19 -8.91 -16.49 0.70
N THR A 20 -9.74 -15.64 1.31
CA THR A 20 -10.47 -14.59 0.58
C THR A 20 -9.51 -13.66 -0.14
N ILE A 21 -8.45 -13.19 0.55
CA ILE A 21 -7.42 -12.33 -0.05
C ILE A 21 -6.71 -13.03 -1.22
N LYS A 22 -6.32 -14.30 -1.05
CA LYS A 22 -5.71 -15.10 -2.12
C LYS A 22 -6.64 -15.20 -3.34
N GLY A 23 -7.94 -15.36 -3.12
CA GLY A 23 -8.96 -15.44 -4.18
C GLY A 23 -9.16 -14.14 -4.96
N TRP A 24 -8.82 -12.97 -4.39
CA TRP A 24 -8.91 -11.70 -5.11
C TRP A 24 -7.89 -11.57 -6.23
N LYS A 25 -6.74 -12.26 -6.16
CA LYS A 25 -5.71 -12.17 -7.19
C LYS A 25 -6.23 -12.53 -8.59
N SER A 26 -7.15 -13.49 -8.69
CA SER A 26 -7.77 -13.87 -9.97
C SER A 26 -9.09 -13.18 -10.25
N ARG A 27 -9.89 -12.91 -9.21
CA ARG A 27 -11.26 -12.39 -9.37
C ARG A 27 -11.34 -10.86 -9.42
N PHE A 28 -10.47 -10.20 -8.67
CA PHE A 28 -10.48 -8.75 -8.44
C PHE A 28 -9.04 -8.21 -8.27
N PRO A 29 -8.18 -8.31 -9.31
CA PRO A 29 -6.77 -7.97 -9.19
C PRO A 29 -6.54 -6.50 -8.79
N GLU A 30 -7.33 -5.57 -9.34
CA GLU A 30 -7.25 -4.13 -9.04
C GLU A 30 -7.65 -3.82 -7.59
N LEU A 31 -8.69 -4.49 -7.08
CA LEU A 31 -9.08 -4.38 -5.67
C LEU A 31 -7.93 -4.83 -4.76
N LEU A 32 -7.30 -5.97 -5.08
CA LEU A 32 -6.17 -6.47 -4.29
C LEU A 32 -5.00 -5.48 -4.28
N GLU A 33 -4.74 -4.79 -5.39
CA GLU A 33 -3.71 -3.76 -5.49
C GLU A 33 -4.02 -2.55 -4.60
N ILE A 34 -5.23 -1.99 -4.72
CA ILE A 34 -5.66 -0.82 -3.94
C ILE A 34 -5.60 -1.12 -2.43
N VAL A 35 -6.13 -2.27 -2.01
CA VAL A 35 -6.15 -2.64 -0.58
C VAL A 35 -4.73 -2.88 -0.05
N ARG A 36 -3.84 -3.48 -0.86
CA ARG A 36 -2.42 -3.63 -0.49
C ARG A 36 -1.71 -2.30 -0.33
N LEU A 37 -1.99 -1.34 -1.22
CA LEU A 37 -1.44 0.01 -1.09
C LEU A 37 -1.92 0.66 0.21
N GLY A 38 -3.24 0.65 0.47
CA GLY A 38 -3.79 1.19 1.72
C GLY A 38 -3.21 0.54 2.97
N ALA A 39 -3.04 -0.79 2.97
CA ALA A 39 -2.43 -1.50 4.08
C ALA A 39 -0.95 -1.16 4.26
N LEU A 40 -0.19 -1.02 3.16
CA LEU A 40 1.21 -0.58 3.22
C LEU A 40 1.30 0.79 3.88
N CYS A 41 0.43 1.73 3.51
CA CYS A 41 0.40 3.05 4.10
C CYS A 41 0.10 2.97 5.61
N LYS A 42 -0.95 2.21 5.97
CA LYS A 42 -1.37 2.04 7.36
C LYS A 42 -0.30 1.43 8.26
N VAL A 43 0.43 0.41 7.81
CA VAL A 43 1.49 -0.24 8.63
C VAL A 43 2.78 0.58 8.75
N ASN A 44 2.94 1.62 7.93
CA ASN A 44 4.08 2.54 8.01
C ASN A 44 3.67 3.90 8.60
N ASP A 45 2.47 4.01 9.19
CA ASP A 45 1.89 5.25 9.72
C ASP A 45 1.95 6.41 8.71
N LEU A 46 1.69 6.07 7.44
CA LEU A 46 1.58 7.02 6.35
C LEU A 46 0.10 7.25 6.03
N ASP A 47 -0.31 8.51 6.09
CA ASP A 47 -1.59 8.97 5.55
C ASP A 47 -1.43 9.50 4.10
N SER A 48 -2.56 9.84 3.48
CA SER A 48 -2.58 10.35 2.11
C SER A 48 -1.83 11.67 1.97
N GLU A 49 -1.85 12.53 2.99
CA GLU A 49 -1.20 13.84 2.94
C GLU A 49 0.34 13.68 2.94
N GLN A 50 0.86 12.78 3.78
CA GLN A 50 2.27 12.45 3.83
C GLN A 50 2.75 11.82 2.53
N ILE A 51 1.94 10.98 1.89
CA ILE A 51 2.28 10.35 0.60
C ILE A 51 2.35 11.40 -0.51
N LEU A 52 1.38 12.31 -0.58
CA LEU A 52 1.38 13.40 -1.56
C LEU A 52 2.61 14.30 -1.37
N LYS A 53 2.90 14.70 -0.13
CA LYS A 53 4.11 15.47 0.21
C LYS A 53 5.40 14.76 -0.23
N LEU A 54 5.51 13.45 0.00
CA LEU A 54 6.68 12.68 -0.44
C LEU A 54 6.81 12.61 -1.97
N SER A 55 5.69 12.59 -2.69
CA SER A 55 5.68 12.64 -4.15
C SER A 55 6.20 13.98 -4.67
N GLU A 56 5.68 15.08 -4.11
CA GLU A 56 6.11 16.44 -4.46
C GLU A 56 7.61 16.64 -4.17
N LEU A 57 8.08 16.21 -3.00
CA LEU A 57 9.49 16.32 -2.60
C LEU A 57 10.43 15.57 -3.56
N LYS A 58 10.00 14.41 -4.05
CA LYS A 58 10.76 13.64 -5.04
C LYS A 58 10.89 14.38 -6.37
N ASP A 59 9.84 15.08 -6.80
CA ASP A 59 9.86 15.85 -8.04
C ASP A 59 10.77 17.09 -7.91
N VAL A 60 10.75 17.75 -6.74
CA VAL A 60 11.69 18.84 -6.42
C VAL A 60 13.14 18.36 -6.46
N ILE A 61 13.48 17.25 -5.79
CA ILE A 61 14.84 16.69 -5.78
C ILE A 61 15.32 16.37 -7.20
N LYS A 62 14.46 15.76 -8.04
CA LYS A 62 14.82 15.47 -9.44
C LYS A 62 15.08 16.75 -10.25
N SER A 63 14.33 17.80 -9.99
CA SER A 63 14.51 19.09 -10.68
C SER A 63 15.75 19.86 -10.21
N SER A 64 16.22 19.64 -8.98
CA SER A 64 17.44 20.27 -8.47
C SER A 64 18.74 19.58 -8.89
N ASP A 65 18.66 18.33 -9.35
CA ASP A 65 19.78 17.57 -9.90
C ASP A 65 19.97 17.78 -11.42
N SER A 66 19.16 18.67 -12.02
CA SER A 66 19.16 19.02 -13.47
C SER A 66 19.70 20.43 -13.69
#